data_AF-W4VJH9-F1
#
_entry.id   AF-W4VJH9-F1
#
_cell.length_a   1.000
_cell.length_b   1.000
_cell.length_c   1.000
_cell.angle_alpha   90.00
_cell.angle_beta   90.00
_cell.angle_gamma   90.00
#
_symmetry.space_group_name_H-M   'P 1'
#
loop_
_entity.id
_entity.type
_entity.pdbx_description
1 polymer ?
#
loop_
_entity_poly.entity_id
_entity_poly.type
_entity_poly.pdbx_seq_one_letter_code
_entity_poly.pdbx_strand_id
1 'polypeptide(L)'
;MAFEYDRILVAVDGSDASELAFKKAVDIVLRNNAKLFLVHVIDTRTITTVAPEVYDQTLAARSESYAQTLLDEYKDKAANKGGKRYYYTCRNRLTKNQNTERLS
;
A
#
# COMPACT_ATOMS: atom_id res chain seq x y z
N MET A 1 -15.45 3.53 27.86
CA MET A 1 -14.27 4.22 27.30
C MET A 1 -13.88 3.49 26.03
N ALA A 2 -14.19 4.04 24.87
CA ALA A 2 -13.94 3.36 23.60
C ALA A 2 -12.48 3.62 23.19
N PHE A 3 -11.69 2.55 23.07
CA PHE A 3 -10.37 2.64 22.44
C PHE A 3 -10.57 2.90 20.95
N GLU A 4 -10.59 4.17 20.56
CA GLU A 4 -10.67 4.57 19.17
C GLU A 4 -9.26 4.66 18.58
N TYR A 5 -9.07 4.01 17.43
CA TYR A 5 -7.80 4.05 16.72
C TYR A 5 -7.74 5.30 15.84
N ASP A 6 -6.81 6.21 16.13
CA ASP A 6 -6.61 7.43 15.33
C ASP A 6 -5.81 7.21 14.04
N ARG A 7 -4.98 6.16 14.02
CA ARG A 7 -4.06 5.84 12.92
C ARG A 7 -4.06 4.35 12.66
N ILE A 8 -4.42 3.97 11.44
CA ILE A 8 -4.53 2.57 11.02
C ILE A 8 -3.57 2.35 9.86
N LEU A 9 -2.70 1.36 9.98
CA LEU A 9 -1.74 0.95 8.96
C LEU A 9 -2.17 -0.39 8.37
N VAL A 10 -2.27 -0.47 7.06
CA VAL A 10 -2.63 -1.71 6.34
C VAL A 10 -1.57 -2.00 5.30
N ALA A 11 -0.98 -3.19 5.39
CA ALA A 11 -0.15 -3.72 4.33
C ALA A 11 -1.05 -4.39 3.28
N VAL A 12 -0.90 -4.01 2.02
CA VAL A 12 -1.56 -4.65 0.88
C VAL A 12 -0.50 -5.35 0.04
N ASP A 13 -0.69 -6.62 -0.26
CA ASP A 13 0.19 -7.43 -1.11
C ASP A 13 -0.53 -7.93 -2.39
N GLY A 14 -1.83 -7.66 -2.52
CA GLY A 14 -2.66 -8.11 -3.64
C GLY A 14 -3.38 -9.43 -3.39
N SER A 15 -3.14 -10.08 -2.25
CA SER A 15 -3.87 -11.28 -1.85
C SER A 15 -5.31 -10.96 -1.40
N ASP A 16 -6.21 -11.94 -1.51
CA ASP A 16 -7.61 -11.81 -1.03
C ASP A 16 -7.68 -11.46 0.46
N ALA A 17 -6.75 -11.99 1.25
CA ALA A 17 -6.64 -11.68 2.68
C ALA A 17 -6.34 -10.20 2.91
N SER A 18 -5.44 -9.61 2.10
CA SER A 18 -5.12 -8.20 2.17
C SER A 18 -6.29 -7.30 1.75
N GLU A 19 -7.11 -7.75 0.78
CA GLU A 19 -8.30 -7.00 0.35
C GLU A 19 -9.37 -6.94 1.45
N LEU A 20 -9.59 -8.05 2.15
CA LEU A 20 -10.50 -8.11 3.30
C LEU A 20 -10.01 -7.22 4.46
N ALA A 21 -8.70 -7.24 4.74
CA ALA A 21 -8.10 -6.39 5.74
C ALA A 21 -8.27 -4.90 5.41
N PHE A 22 -8.08 -4.52 4.14
CA PHE A 22 -8.30 -3.16 3.65
C PHE A 22 -9.76 -2.72 3.84
N LYS A 23 -10.73 -3.53 3.39
CA LYS A 23 -12.17 -3.22 3.53
C LYS A 23 -12.53 -2.95 4.98
N LYS A 24 -12.10 -3.82 5.90
CA LYS A 24 -12.35 -3.68 7.34
C LYS A 24 -11.68 -2.45 7.94
N ALA A 25 -10.45 -2.15 7.52
CA ALA A 25 -9.75 -0.95 7.96
C ALA A 25 -10.46 0.33 7.52
N VAL A 26 -10.93 0.40 6.27
CA VAL A 26 -11.70 1.56 5.79
C VAL A 26 -12.97 1.76 6.63
N ASP A 27 -13.69 0.71 6.97
CA ASP A 27 -14.90 0.82 7.78
C ASP A 27 -14.61 1.33 9.20
N ILE A 28 -13.51 0.90 9.81
CA ILE A 28 -13.05 1.42 11.12
C ILE A 28 -12.66 2.90 11.00
N VAL A 29 -11.96 3.27 9.91
CA VAL A 29 -11.52 4.65 9.67
C VAL A 29 -12.71 5.59 9.49
N LEU A 30 -13.73 5.17 8.75
CA LEU A 30 -14.96 5.93 8.55
C LEU A 30 -15.74 6.09 9.84
N ARG A 31 -15.82 5.03 10.66
CA ARG A 31 -16.50 5.09 11.97
C ARG A 31 -15.81 6.03 12.95
N ASN A 32 -14.48 6.03 12.97
CA ASN A 32 -13.68 6.74 13.96
C ASN A 32 -13.07 8.06 13.45
N ASN A 33 -13.34 8.46 12.20
CA ASN A 33 -12.71 9.59 11.52
C ASN A 33 -11.16 9.58 11.60
N ALA A 34 -10.59 8.39 11.49
CA ALA A 34 -9.16 8.12 11.67
C ALA A 34 -8.35 8.41 10.39
N LYS A 35 -7.02 8.23 10.47
CA LYS A 35 -6.14 8.25 9.29
C LYS A 35 -5.79 6.82 8.87
N LEU A 36 -5.91 6.53 7.58
CA LEU A 36 -5.50 5.25 7.00
C LEU A 36 -4.17 5.43 6.25
N PHE A 37 -3.24 4.52 6.55
CA PHE A 37 -1.95 4.41 5.90
C PHE A 37 -1.91 3.08 5.13
N LEU A 38 -1.78 3.15 3.82
CA LEU A 38 -1.65 1.99 2.95
C LEU A 38 -0.18 1.78 2.59
N VAL A 39 0.33 0.56 2.78
CA VAL A 39 1.72 0.20 2.47
C VAL A 39 1.76 -1.02 1.58
N HIS A 40 2.53 -0.96 0.51
CA HIS A 40 2.95 -2.13 -0.26
C HIS A 40 4.47 -2.29 -0.14
N VAL A 41 4.92 -3.51 0.14
CA VAL A 41 6.35 -3.82 0.29
C VAL A 41 6.80 -4.69 -0.87
N ILE A 42 7.73 -4.17 -1.68
CA ILE A 42 8.36 -4.93 -2.76
C ILE A 42 9.62 -5.61 -2.21
N ASP A 43 9.64 -6.95 -2.19
CA ASP A 43 10.85 -7.71 -1.86
C ASP A 43 11.68 -7.97 -3.13
N THR A 44 12.79 -7.26 -3.26
CA THR A 44 13.73 -7.38 -4.39
C THR A 44 14.71 -8.55 -4.25
N ARG A 45 14.67 -9.30 -3.13
CA ARG A 45 15.58 -10.43 -2.88
C ARG A 45 15.16 -11.72 -3.58
N THR A 46 13.87 -11.89 -3.86
CA THR A 46 13.40 -13.05 -4.62
C THR A 46 13.74 -12.95 -6.10
N ILE A 47 13.95 -11.73 -6.61
CA ILE A 47 14.30 -11.45 -8.00
C ILE A 47 15.76 -11.85 -8.29
N THR A 48 16.66 -11.75 -7.30
CA THR A 48 18.09 -12.07 -7.44
C THR A 48 18.40 -13.56 -7.45
N THR A 49 17.53 -14.41 -6.90
CA THR A 49 17.80 -15.86 -6.79
C THR A 49 17.44 -16.63 -8.06
N VAL A 50 16.51 -16.14 -8.88
CA VAL A 50 16.01 -16.87 -10.07
C VAL A 50 16.77 -16.55 -11.36
N ALA A 51 17.49 -15.42 -11.44
CA ALA A 51 18.29 -15.06 -12.61
C ALA A 51 19.44 -14.08 -12.25
N PRO A 52 20.63 -14.57 -11.86
CA PRO A 52 21.78 -13.72 -11.50
C PRO A 52 22.30 -12.88 -12.67
N GLU A 53 22.04 -13.31 -13.90
CA GLU A 53 22.52 -12.69 -15.15
C GLU A 53 21.65 -11.51 -15.62
N VAL A 54 20.47 -11.36 -15.02
CA VAL A 54 19.41 -10.44 -15.44
C VAL A 54 19.12 -9.55 -14.23
N TYR A 55 20.10 -8.74 -13.82
CA TYR A 55 19.84 -7.48 -13.11
C TYR A 55 19.14 -6.54 -14.10
N ASP A 56 17.99 -6.97 -14.61
CA ASP A 56 17.28 -6.26 -15.63
C ASP A 56 16.40 -5.29 -14.89
N GLN A 57 16.79 -4.03 -14.97
CA GLN A 57 16.04 -2.88 -14.44
C GLN A 57 14.56 -2.97 -14.85
N THR A 58 14.23 -3.70 -15.92
CA THR A 58 12.88 -4.03 -16.36
C THR A 58 12.06 -4.84 -15.35
N LEU A 59 12.62 -5.83 -14.64
CA LEU A 59 11.88 -6.64 -13.68
C LEU A 59 11.55 -5.84 -12.41
N ALA A 60 12.53 -5.10 -11.90
CA ALA A 60 12.31 -4.18 -10.78
C ALA A 60 11.30 -3.08 -11.14
N ALA A 61 11.42 -2.48 -12.32
CA ALA A 61 10.48 -1.48 -12.82
C ALA A 61 9.07 -2.04 -13.04
N ARG A 62 8.94 -3.28 -13.51
CA ARG A 62 7.64 -3.97 -13.63
C ARG A 62 7.00 -4.21 -12.28
N SER A 63 7.76 -4.67 -11.29
CA SER A 63 7.26 -4.85 -9.91
C SER A 63 6.85 -3.52 -9.27
N GLU A 64 7.61 -2.45 -9.51
CA GLU A 64 7.27 -1.11 -9.04
C GLU A 64 6.03 -0.54 -9.72
N SER A 65 5.91 -0.71 -11.04
CA SER A 65 4.71 -0.33 -11.79
C SER A 65 3.48 -1.09 -11.30
N TYR A 66 3.61 -2.40 -11.05
CA TYR A 66 2.53 -3.21 -10.51
C TYR A 66 2.10 -2.74 -9.12
N ALA A 67 3.07 -2.49 -8.24
CA ALA A 67 2.82 -1.93 -6.91
C ALA A 67 2.10 -0.58 -6.98
N GLN A 68 2.51 0.29 -7.90
CA GLN A 68 1.89 1.61 -8.09
C GLN A 68 0.44 1.47 -8.57
N THR A 69 0.19 0.66 -9.60
CA THR A 69 -1.18 0.40 -10.10
C THR A 69 -2.06 -0.19 -9.00
N LEU A 70 -1.55 -1.13 -8.23
CA LEU A 70 -2.28 -1.76 -7.13
C LEU A 70 -2.62 -0.72 -6.04
N LEU A 71 -1.67 0.12 -5.64
CA LEU A 71 -1.92 1.21 -4.69
C LEU A 71 -2.95 2.22 -5.23
N ASP A 72 -2.90 2.56 -6.51
CA ASP A 72 -3.87 3.45 -7.16
C ASP A 72 -5.29 2.86 -7.17
N GLU A 73 -5.43 1.56 -7.44
CA GLU A 73 -6.73 0.87 -7.34
C GLU A 73 -7.29 0.92 -5.91
N TYR A 74 -6.45 0.67 -4.90
CA TYR A 74 -6.88 0.76 -3.51
C TYR A 74 -7.23 2.19 -3.10
N LYS A 75 -6.51 3.18 -3.64
CA LYS A 75 -6.81 4.60 -3.44
C LYS A 75 -8.16 4.96 -4.02
N ASP A 76 -8.49 4.53 -5.24
CA ASP A 76 -9.80 4.77 -5.86
C ASP A 76 -10.92 4.08 -5.07
N LYS A 77 -10.70 2.83 -4.63
CA LYS A 77 -11.63 2.12 -3.75
C LYS A 77 -11.87 2.87 -2.42
N ALA A 78 -10.82 3.46 -1.84
CA ALA A 78 -10.92 4.25 -0.61
C ALA A 78 -11.65 5.59 -0.84
N ALA A 79 -11.32 6.29 -1.93
CA ALA A 79 -11.94 7.55 -2.32
C ALA A 79 -13.45 7.39 -2.58
N ASN A 80 -13.85 6.33 -3.28
CA ASN A 80 -15.27 6.01 -3.53
C ASN A 80 -16.06 5.75 -2.25
N LYS A 81 -15.41 5.27 -1.18
CA LYS A 81 -16.01 5.08 0.14
C LYS A 81 -16.04 6.36 1.00
N GLY A 82 -15.50 7.48 0.51
CA GLY A 82 -15.68 8.82 1.10
C GLY A 82 -14.69 9.23 2.19
N GLY A 83 -13.58 8.51 2.40
CA GLY A 83 -12.59 8.95 3.38
C GLY A 83 -11.74 10.11 2.88
N LYS A 84 -11.51 11.08 3.76
CA LYS A 84 -10.90 12.35 3.40
C LYS A 84 -9.41 12.45 3.75
N ARG A 85 -8.79 11.38 4.30
CA ARG A 85 -7.39 11.40 4.77
C ARG A 85 -6.70 10.05 4.60
N TYR A 86 -6.28 9.78 3.38
CA TYR A 86 -5.51 8.59 3.01
C TYR A 86 -4.05 8.96 2.75
N TYR A 87 -3.14 8.20 3.35
CA TYR A 87 -1.71 8.26 3.07
C TYR A 87 -1.31 6.93 2.45
N TYR A 88 -0.66 6.97 1.30
CA TYR A 88 -0.17 5.78 0.61
C TYR A 88 1.35 5.88 0.49
N THR A 89 2.04 4.75 0.64
CA THR A 89 3.48 4.67 0.38
C THR A 89 3.83 3.30 -0.19
N CYS A 90 4.54 3.29 -1.30
CA CYS A 90 5.23 2.12 -1.80
C CYS A 90 6.64 2.11 -1.19
N ARG A 91 7.04 1.01 -0.55
CA ARG A 91 8.37 0.87 0.06
C ARG A 91 9.09 -0.32 -0.55
N ASN A 92 10.22 -0.06 -1.19
CA ASN A 92 11.18 -1.09 -1.56
C ASN A 92 12.38 -1.02 -0.58
N ARG A 93 12.90 -2.18 -0.18
CA ARG A 93 14.06 -2.26 0.73
C ARG A 93 15.29 -1.51 0.20
N LEU A 94 15.44 -1.39 -1.12
CA LEU A 94 16.57 -0.70 -1.77
C LEU A 94 16.35 0.82 -1.94
N THR A 95 15.12 1.30 -2.05
CA THR A 95 14.81 2.73 -2.20
C THR A 95 14.07 3.24 -0.94
N LYS A 96 14.80 3.93 -0.05
CA LYS A 96 14.25 4.51 1.19
C LYS A 96 13.28 5.68 0.98
N ASN A 97 13.17 6.19 -0.23
CA ASN A 97 12.26 7.25 -0.61
C ASN A 97 11.45 6.73 -1.78
N GLN A 98 10.12 6.77 -1.71
CA GLN A 98 9.28 7.50 -2.67
C GLN A 98 7.88 7.68 -2.06
N ASN A 99 7.45 8.95 -2.06
CA ASN A 99 6.09 9.46 -2.04
C ASN A 99 5.19 9.09 -0.86
N THR A 100 5.31 9.87 0.23
CA THR A 100 4.15 10.22 1.06
C THR A 100 3.39 11.35 0.37
N GLU A 101 2.48 11.02 -0.55
CA GLU A 101 1.51 12.00 -1.03
C GLU A 101 0.40 12.16 0.00
N ARG A 102 0.16 13.42 0.39
CA ARG A 102 -0.84 13.82 1.37
C ARG A 102 -2.00 14.42 0.58
N LEU A 103 -3.04 13.64 0.32
CA LEU A 103 -4.27 14.18 -0.24
C LEU A 103 -5.09 14.83 0.88
N SER A 104 -5.38 16.12 0.67
CA SER A 104 -6.02 17.07 1.58
C SER A 104 -7.50 16.80 1.81
#